data_AF-A0A973X769-F1
#
_entry.id   AF-A0A973X769-F1
#
_cell.length_a   1.000
_cell.length_b   1.000
_cell.length_c   1.000
_cell.angle_alpha   90.00
_cell.angle_beta   90.00
_cell.angle_gamma   90.00
#
_symmetry.space_group_name_H-M   'P 1'
#
loop_
_entity.id
_entity.type
_entity.pdbx_description
1 polymer ?
#
loop_
_entity_poly.entity_id
_entity_poly.type
_entity_poly.pdbx_seq_one_letter_code
_entity_poly.pdbx_strand_id
1 'polypeptide(L)'
;MRTGAIFQGHGLLALCFSLHIFVADGDPDGLRIVEKSNWIGKALVFPRALLTQVKARPELAQTGVYLLLGPRPDGEGDMLYGGEGDPIRPRLESHYAQKDFWTRAIGFTTTTAGQLNKAHVQLLESRLIALARAAKRMPLDNANQPAEPSLSEADRADMEVFLGHMLGMLPVLGVHAFEQAPKVPAAKAGT
;
A
#
# COMPACT_ATOMS: atom_id res chain seq x y z
N MET A 1 -27.51 -36.23 -15.62
CA MET A 1 -28.39 -35.36 -14.81
C MET A 1 -27.53 -34.82 -13.67
N ARG A 2 -27.03 -33.58 -13.74
CA ARG A 2 -27.64 -32.34 -13.16
C ARG A 2 -27.97 -32.56 -11.68
N THR A 3 -27.45 -31.86 -10.67
CA THR A 3 -27.12 -30.43 -10.45
C THR A 3 -26.47 -30.40 -9.05
N GLY A 4 -25.41 -29.69 -8.70
CA GLY A 4 -25.10 -28.27 -8.85
C GLY A 4 -24.71 -27.76 -7.46
N ALA A 5 -23.40 -27.62 -7.20
CA ALA A 5 -22.92 -26.92 -6.02
C ALA A 5 -22.94 -25.41 -6.35
N ILE A 6 -23.85 -24.72 -5.66
CA ILE A 6 -24.13 -23.30 -5.84
C ILE A 6 -22.98 -22.52 -5.22
N PHE A 7 -22.14 -21.92 -6.06
CA PHE A 7 -21.18 -20.90 -5.67
C PHE A 7 -21.94 -19.69 -5.11
N GLN A 8 -21.72 -19.35 -3.84
CA GLN A 8 -22.11 -18.07 -3.26
C GLN A 8 -20.90 -17.36 -2.66
N GLY A 9 -20.73 -16.08 -3.04
CA GLY A 9 -19.92 -15.10 -2.31
C GLY A 9 -18.48 -14.97 -2.81
N HIS A 10 -18.24 -13.98 -3.67
CA HIS A 10 -16.89 -13.48 -3.97
C HIS A 10 -16.25 -12.85 -2.72
N GLY A 11 -15.69 -13.68 -1.85
CA GLY A 11 -14.49 -13.35 -1.09
C GLY A 11 -13.34 -14.05 -1.79
N LEU A 12 -12.35 -13.31 -2.29
CA LEU A 12 -11.10 -13.93 -2.74
C LEU A 12 -10.63 -14.83 -1.58
N LEU A 13 -10.59 -16.15 -1.78
CA LEU A 13 -10.00 -17.08 -0.83
C LEU A 13 -8.66 -16.49 -0.41
N ALA A 14 -8.48 -16.20 0.88
CA ALA A 14 -7.21 -15.71 1.38
C ALA A 14 -6.19 -16.84 1.22
N LEU A 15 -5.48 -16.84 0.09
CA LEU A 15 -4.44 -17.80 -0.19
C LEU A 15 -3.29 -17.58 0.78
N CYS A 16 -2.71 -18.68 1.28
CA CYS A 16 -1.51 -18.59 2.09
C CYS A 16 -0.41 -17.87 1.30
N PHE A 17 0.39 -17.06 1.99
CA PHE A 17 1.55 -16.42 1.42
C PHE A 17 2.66 -16.37 2.45
N SER A 18 3.91 -16.31 1.99
CA SER A 18 5.05 -16.00 2.83
C SER A 18 5.54 -14.59 2.54
N LEU A 19 6.10 -13.96 3.57
CA LEU A 19 6.84 -12.71 3.46
C LEU A 19 8.29 -13.00 3.81
N HIS A 20 9.19 -12.51 2.96
CA HIS A 20 10.61 -12.45 3.26
C HIS A 20 10.93 -11.01 3.67
N ILE A 21 11.30 -10.81 4.93
CA ILE A 21 11.66 -9.51 5.50
C ILE A 21 13.16 -9.49 5.74
N PHE A 22 13.87 -8.69 4.94
CA PHE A 22 15.30 -8.46 5.10
C PHE A 22 15.53 -7.17 5.88
N VAL A 23 16.12 -7.28 7.06
CA VAL A 23 16.49 -6.15 7.93
C VAL A 23 17.90 -5.70 7.53
N ALA A 24 18.00 -4.63 6.75
CA ALA A 24 19.20 -4.31 5.98
C ALA A 24 20.37 -3.77 6.81
N ASP A 25 20.08 -3.14 7.94
CA ASP A 25 21.03 -2.55 8.89
C ASP A 25 21.16 -3.35 10.20
N GLY A 26 20.42 -4.46 10.32
CA GLY A 26 20.35 -5.27 11.53
C GLY A 26 19.44 -4.69 12.63
N ASP A 27 18.86 -3.51 12.42
CA ASP A 27 17.91 -2.88 13.34
C ASP A 27 16.46 -3.16 12.90
N PRO A 28 15.64 -3.89 13.70
CA PRO A 28 14.26 -4.19 13.33
C PRO A 28 13.38 -2.95 13.09
N ASP A 29 13.75 -1.79 13.66
CA ASP A 29 13.06 -0.52 13.47
C ASP A 29 13.68 0.34 12.35
N GLY A 30 14.81 -0.09 11.80
CA GLY A 30 15.53 0.52 10.69
C GLY A 30 14.93 0.20 9.32
N LEU A 31 15.81 0.06 8.32
CA LEU A 31 15.40 -0.27 6.95
C LEU A 31 15.04 -1.75 6.81
N ARG A 32 13.79 -2.01 6.44
CA ARG A 32 13.30 -3.34 6.07
C ARG A 32 12.92 -3.39 4.60
N ILE A 33 13.40 -4.40 3.90
CA ILE A 33 13.00 -4.72 2.53
C ILE A 33 12.12 -5.96 2.59
N VAL A 34 10.92 -5.85 2.06
CA VAL A 34 9.88 -6.87 2.18
C VAL A 34 9.46 -7.35 0.79
N GLU A 35 9.54 -8.65 0.60
CA GLU A 35 9.10 -9.34 -0.60
C GLU A 35 8.02 -10.37 -0.22
N LYS A 36 7.08 -10.64 -1.14
CA LYS A 36 6.01 -11.61 -0.94
C LYS A 36 6.12 -12.73 -1.95
N SER A 37 5.87 -13.97 -1.53
CA SER A 37 5.86 -15.12 -2.44
C SER A 37 4.90 -14.91 -3.61
N ASN A 38 5.36 -15.25 -4.82
CA ASN A 38 4.61 -15.18 -6.08
C ASN A 38 4.14 -13.76 -6.43
N TRP A 39 4.89 -12.73 -6.04
CA TRP A 39 4.61 -11.34 -6.40
C TRP A 39 5.90 -10.63 -6.81
N ILE A 40 5.81 -9.81 -7.86
CA ILE A 40 6.94 -9.02 -8.38
C ILE A 40 7.15 -7.70 -7.61
N GLY A 41 6.24 -7.36 -6.71
CA GLY A 41 6.33 -6.15 -5.91
C GLY A 41 7.34 -6.28 -4.78
N LYS A 42 7.88 -5.13 -4.38
CA LYS A 42 8.85 -4.98 -3.30
C LYS A 42 8.46 -3.78 -2.45
N ALA A 43 8.52 -3.94 -1.13
CA ALA A 43 8.28 -2.85 -0.19
C ALA A 43 9.56 -2.45 0.55
N LEU A 44 9.76 -1.16 0.76
CA LEU A 44 10.81 -0.58 1.58
C LEU A 44 10.15 0.15 2.75
N VAL A 45 10.36 -0.35 3.96
CA VAL A 45 9.86 0.26 5.19
C VAL A 45 11.04 0.89 5.92
N PHE A 46 10.96 2.17 6.24
CA PHE A 46 12.03 2.86 6.96
C PHE A 46 11.50 4.07 7.75
N PRO A 47 12.15 4.44 8.88
CA PRO A 47 11.84 5.65 9.61
C PRO A 47 12.32 6.90 8.84
N ARG A 48 11.63 8.03 9.02
CA ARG A 48 11.96 9.33 8.40
C ARG A 48 13.42 9.71 8.57
N ALA A 49 13.97 9.47 9.76
CA ALA A 49 15.35 9.78 10.10
C ALA A 49 16.38 9.09 9.18
N LEU A 50 16.05 7.93 8.61
CA LEU A 50 16.94 7.18 7.73
C LEU A 50 16.83 7.57 6.24
N LEU A 51 15.95 8.49 5.85
CA LEU A 51 15.79 8.83 4.43
C LEU A 51 17.11 9.29 3.78
N THR A 52 17.94 10.06 4.49
CA THR A 52 19.22 10.54 3.95
C THR A 52 20.17 9.41 3.54
N GLN A 53 20.06 8.25 4.19
CA GLN A 53 20.83 7.04 3.88
C GLN A 53 20.10 6.17 2.85
N VAL A 54 18.80 5.93 3.06
CA VAL A 54 17.98 5.03 2.23
C VAL A 54 17.76 5.60 0.83
N LYS A 55 17.78 6.92 0.65
CA LYS A 55 17.54 7.56 -0.65
C LYS A 55 18.51 7.11 -1.74
N ALA A 56 19.72 6.68 -1.42
CA ALA A 56 20.68 6.19 -2.40
C ALA A 56 20.27 4.84 -3.03
N ARG A 57 19.35 4.10 -2.41
CA ARG A 57 18.96 2.77 -2.86
C ARG A 57 18.25 2.80 -4.22
N PRO A 58 18.51 1.80 -5.09
CA PRO A 58 17.96 1.77 -6.44
C PRO A 58 16.43 1.63 -6.46
N GLU A 59 15.83 1.02 -5.45
CA GLU A 59 14.38 0.90 -5.35
C GLU A 59 13.69 2.26 -5.31
N LEU A 60 14.24 3.23 -4.56
CA LEU A 60 13.65 4.58 -4.53
C LEU A 60 13.83 5.35 -5.84
N ALA A 61 14.70 4.89 -6.75
CA ALA A 61 14.83 5.42 -8.11
C ALA A 61 13.84 4.80 -9.11
N GLN A 62 12.91 3.95 -8.67
CA GLN A 62 11.90 3.35 -9.53
C GLN A 62 10.57 4.10 -9.45
N THR A 63 9.74 3.87 -10.47
CA THR A 63 8.31 4.17 -10.47
C THR A 63 7.62 3.37 -9.37
N GLY A 64 6.78 4.03 -8.58
CA GLY A 64 6.12 3.37 -7.46
C GLY A 64 5.11 4.23 -6.74
N VAL A 65 4.55 3.67 -5.68
CA VAL A 65 3.69 4.38 -4.71
C VAL A 65 4.32 4.32 -3.33
N TYR A 66 3.98 5.27 -2.47
CA TYR A 66 4.47 5.31 -1.11
C TYR A 66 3.39 5.76 -0.13
N LEU A 67 3.53 5.31 1.11
CA LEU A 67 2.72 5.68 2.25
C LEU A 67 3.63 6.37 3.27
N LEU A 68 3.19 7.51 3.79
CA LEU A 68 3.81 8.21 4.90
C LEU A 68 2.87 8.14 6.10
N LEU A 69 3.38 7.64 7.22
CA LEU A 69 2.64 7.50 8.47
C LEU A 69 3.33 8.31 9.56
N GLY A 70 2.53 8.87 10.46
CA GLY A 70 3.02 9.54 11.65
C GLY A 70 1.88 10.01 12.55
N PRO A 71 2.20 10.55 13.73
CA PRO A 71 1.20 10.97 14.69
C PRO A 71 0.30 12.08 14.14
N ARG A 72 -0.96 12.06 14.55
CA ARG A 72 -1.88 13.17 14.32
C ARG A 72 -1.47 14.41 15.13
N PRO A 73 -1.80 15.63 14.65
CA PRO A 73 -1.51 16.86 15.39
C PRO A 73 -2.20 16.95 16.76
N ASP A 74 -3.35 16.27 16.91
CA ASP A 74 -4.08 16.17 18.18
C ASP A 74 -3.49 15.14 19.16
N GLY A 75 -2.50 14.34 18.72
CA GLY A 75 -1.85 13.30 19.51
C GLY A 75 -2.62 11.97 19.61
N GLU A 76 -3.82 11.86 19.01
CA GLU A 76 -4.66 10.67 19.15
C GLU A 76 -4.46 9.65 18.02
N GLY A 77 -3.31 8.99 18.04
CA GLY A 77 -2.94 7.95 17.06
C GLY A 77 -2.30 8.52 15.79
N ASP A 78 -2.34 7.73 14.72
CA ASP A 78 -1.63 8.05 13.48
C ASP A 78 -2.54 8.65 12.40
N MET A 79 -1.93 9.36 11.46
CA MET A 79 -2.49 9.77 10.17
C MET A 79 -1.65 9.24 9.01
N LEU A 80 -2.29 9.16 7.85
CA LEU A 80 -1.72 8.60 6.63
C LEU A 80 -1.68 9.65 5.51
N TYR A 81 -0.62 9.60 4.72
CA TYR A 81 -0.58 10.21 3.41
C TYR A 81 -0.14 9.17 2.39
N GLY A 82 -0.87 9.06 1.27
CA GLY A 82 -0.50 8.22 0.14
C GLY A 82 -0.06 9.07 -1.04
N GLY A 83 0.98 8.65 -1.75
CA GLY A 83 1.46 9.34 -2.95
C GLY A 83 2.06 8.39 -3.98
N GLU A 84 2.16 8.85 -5.22
CA GLU A 84 2.96 8.19 -6.26
C GLU A 84 4.18 9.00 -6.70
N GLY A 85 5.11 8.34 -7.38
CA GLY A 85 6.21 8.99 -8.08
C GLY A 85 6.80 8.14 -9.19
N ASP A 86 7.30 8.82 -10.22
CA ASP A 86 8.00 8.23 -11.36
C ASP A 86 9.28 9.05 -11.64
N PRO A 87 10.34 8.86 -10.84
CA PRO A 87 10.50 7.92 -9.72
C PRO A 87 9.99 8.45 -8.36
N ILE A 88 9.97 7.59 -7.32
CA ILE A 88 9.45 7.96 -5.98
C ILE A 88 10.40 8.82 -5.14
N ARG A 89 11.73 8.71 -5.31
CA ARG A 89 12.73 9.43 -4.49
C ARG A 89 12.52 10.94 -4.42
N PRO A 90 12.36 11.69 -5.54
CA PRO A 90 12.17 13.14 -5.47
C PRO A 90 10.94 13.57 -4.66
N ARG A 91 9.88 12.75 -4.68
CA ARG A 91 8.66 13.00 -3.91
C ARG A 91 8.90 12.81 -2.41
N LEU A 92 9.62 11.75 -2.03
CA LEU A 92 10.01 11.52 -0.65
C LEU A 92 10.94 12.62 -0.11
N GLU A 93 11.90 13.08 -0.92
CA GLU A 93 12.78 14.21 -0.55
C GLU A 93 12.00 15.52 -0.38
N SER A 94 11.05 15.80 -1.27
CA SER A 94 10.14 16.96 -1.14
C SER A 94 9.32 16.88 0.15
N HIS A 95 8.74 15.72 0.47
CA HIS A 95 8.02 15.53 1.73
C HIS A 95 8.91 15.60 2.96
N TYR A 96 10.16 15.14 2.88
CA TYR A 96 11.11 15.27 3.98
C TYR A 96 11.40 16.73 4.33
N ALA A 97 11.51 17.59 3.32
CA ALA A 97 11.80 19.02 3.49
C ALA A 97 10.57 19.86 3.88
N GLN A 98 9.36 19.44 3.49
CA GLN A 98 8.16 20.29 3.56
C GLN A 98 7.08 19.77 4.50
N LYS A 99 7.20 18.53 5.00
CA LYS A 99 6.11 17.86 5.70
C LYS A 99 6.61 17.15 6.95
N ASP A 100 6.26 17.68 8.11
CA ASP A 100 6.86 17.24 9.36
C ASP A 100 6.15 16.09 10.07
N PHE A 101 4.87 15.85 9.79
CA PHE A 101 4.07 14.90 10.59
C PHE A 101 4.59 13.46 10.51
N TRP A 102 5.19 13.04 9.39
CA TRP A 102 5.46 11.62 9.15
C TRP A 102 6.75 11.18 9.84
N THR A 103 6.71 9.98 10.42
CA THR A 103 7.85 9.35 11.12
C THR A 103 8.27 8.05 10.46
N ARG A 104 7.41 7.47 9.61
CA ARG A 104 7.64 6.20 8.92
C ARG A 104 7.19 6.29 7.46
N ALA A 105 7.97 5.72 6.56
CA ALA A 105 7.63 5.58 5.15
C ALA A 105 7.56 4.11 4.75
N ILE A 106 6.64 3.79 3.83
CA ILE A 106 6.57 2.52 3.13
C ILE A 106 6.53 2.83 1.63
N GLY A 107 7.60 2.54 0.89
CA GLY A 107 7.63 2.62 -0.57
C GLY A 107 7.32 1.27 -1.19
N PHE A 108 6.51 1.23 -2.24
CA PHE A 108 6.19 0.06 -3.03
C PHE A 108 6.68 0.24 -4.47
N THR A 109 7.56 -0.66 -4.90
CA THR A 109 8.13 -0.72 -6.25
C THR A 109 8.12 -2.16 -6.72
N THR A 110 8.96 -2.51 -7.68
CA THR A 110 9.10 -3.88 -8.18
C THR A 110 10.51 -4.41 -7.96
N THR A 111 10.63 -5.74 -7.96
CA THR A 111 11.91 -6.45 -7.86
C THR A 111 12.81 -6.16 -9.07
N THR A 112 12.19 -6.01 -10.24
CA THR A 112 12.85 -5.61 -11.48
C THR A 112 12.35 -4.22 -11.88
N ALA A 113 13.24 -3.30 -12.24
CA ALA A 113 12.87 -1.95 -12.65
C ALA A 113 12.05 -1.96 -13.96
N GLY A 114 11.22 -0.94 -14.14
CA GLY A 114 10.43 -0.73 -15.38
C GLY A 114 9.17 -1.58 -15.51
N GLN A 115 8.76 -2.31 -14.47
CA GLN A 115 7.51 -3.08 -14.46
C GLN A 115 6.28 -2.23 -14.12
N LEU A 116 6.48 -1.06 -13.51
CA LEU A 116 5.45 -0.05 -13.29
C LEU A 116 5.74 1.18 -14.16
N ASN A 117 4.69 1.80 -14.65
CA ASN A 117 4.73 3.08 -15.35
C ASN A 117 3.87 4.11 -14.61
N LYS A 118 3.85 5.35 -15.11
CA LYS A 118 3.09 6.44 -14.52
C LYS A 118 1.59 6.14 -14.32
N ALA A 119 0.94 5.59 -15.34
CA ALA A 119 -0.50 5.29 -15.28
C ALA A 119 -0.81 4.18 -14.26
N HIS A 120 0.07 3.19 -14.13
CA HIS A 120 -0.04 2.13 -13.11
C HIS A 120 -0.06 2.73 -11.70
N VAL A 121 0.92 3.59 -11.39
CA VAL A 121 1.06 4.14 -10.03
C VAL A 121 0.00 5.21 -9.71
N GLN A 122 -0.51 5.92 -10.71
CA GLN A 122 -1.66 6.81 -10.55
C GLN A 122 -2.94 6.03 -10.21
N LEU A 123 -3.17 4.87 -10.82
CA LEU A 123 -4.29 4.00 -10.45
C LEU A 123 -4.12 3.50 -9.02
N LEU A 124 -2.94 2.98 -8.67
CA LEU A 124 -2.65 2.47 -7.32
C LEU A 124 -2.86 3.55 -6.24
N GLU A 125 -2.35 4.78 -6.45
CA GLU A 125 -2.56 5.91 -5.54
C GLU A 125 -4.04 6.25 -5.37
N SER A 126 -4.77 6.42 -6.48
CA SER A 126 -6.20 6.73 -6.44
C SER A 126 -6.99 5.68 -5.67
N ARG A 127 -6.70 4.39 -5.92
CA ARG A 127 -7.35 3.27 -5.24
C ARG A 127 -6.99 3.17 -3.76
N LEU A 128 -5.73 3.36 -3.38
CA LEU A 128 -5.32 3.40 -1.98
C LEU A 128 -6.05 4.51 -1.21
N ILE A 129 -6.11 5.72 -1.76
CA ILE A 129 -6.80 6.85 -1.12
C ILE A 129 -8.30 6.57 -1.00
N ALA A 130 -8.94 6.05 -2.05
CA ALA A 130 -10.35 5.70 -2.03
C ALA A 130 -10.66 4.64 -0.96
N LEU A 131 -9.84 3.60 -0.86
CA LEU A 131 -9.99 2.53 0.13
C LEU A 131 -9.78 3.03 1.56
N ALA A 132 -8.76 3.86 1.81
CA ALA A 132 -8.53 4.44 3.13
C ALA A 132 -9.69 5.36 3.55
N ARG A 133 -10.22 6.19 2.64
CA ARG A 133 -11.42 7.01 2.89
C ARG A 133 -12.65 6.16 3.20
N ALA A 134 -12.83 5.05 2.49
CA ALA A 134 -13.95 4.14 2.70
C ALA A 134 -13.85 3.40 4.05
N ALA A 135 -12.65 2.95 4.41
CA ALA A 135 -12.39 2.20 5.64
C ALA A 135 -12.51 3.07 6.91
N LYS A 136 -12.20 4.37 6.81
CA LYS A 136 -12.27 5.36 7.92
C LYS A 136 -11.49 4.92 9.17
N ARG A 137 -10.43 4.14 8.99
CA ARG A 137 -9.57 3.64 10.09
C ARG A 137 -8.53 4.67 10.54
N MET A 138 -8.11 5.54 9.63
CA MET A 138 -7.06 6.52 9.86
C MET A 138 -7.36 7.80 9.08
N PRO A 139 -7.19 9.00 9.66
CA PRO A 139 -7.29 10.25 8.92
C PRO A 139 -6.28 10.29 7.78
N LEU A 140 -6.70 10.88 6.65
CA LEU A 140 -5.83 11.13 5.51
C LEU A 140 -5.44 12.60 5.46
N ASP A 141 -4.16 12.86 5.24
CA ASP A 141 -3.65 14.21 4.96
C ASP A 141 -3.86 14.63 3.50
N ASN A 142 -4.12 13.68 2.59
CA ASN A 142 -4.40 13.97 1.19
C ASN A 142 -5.60 14.93 1.07
N ALA A 143 -5.35 16.14 0.55
CA ALA A 143 -6.37 17.16 0.38
C ALA A 143 -7.44 16.78 -0.66
N ASN A 144 -7.07 15.96 -1.65
CA ASN A 144 -7.94 15.58 -2.77
C ASN A 144 -8.00 14.05 -2.95
N GLN A 145 -8.92 13.63 -3.83
CA GLN A 145 -8.95 12.29 -4.41
C GLN A 145 -8.33 12.39 -5.81
N PRO A 146 -7.23 11.68 -6.11
CA PRO A 146 -6.68 11.65 -7.46
C PRO A 146 -7.67 11.05 -8.46
N ALA A 147 -7.74 11.62 -9.66
CA ALA A 147 -8.50 11.05 -10.75
C ALA A 147 -7.87 9.72 -11.17
N GLU A 148 -8.71 8.74 -11.52
CA GLU A 148 -8.19 7.50 -12.08
C GLU A 148 -7.69 7.74 -13.51
N PRO A 149 -6.51 7.18 -13.86
CA PRO A 149 -6.01 7.26 -15.23
C PRO A 149 -6.81 6.34 -16.16
N SER A 150 -6.71 6.60 -17.47
CA SER A 150 -7.17 5.65 -18.49
C SER A 150 -6.14 4.53 -18.64
N LEU A 151 -6.58 3.29 -18.54
CA LEU A 151 -5.78 2.08 -18.68
C LEU A 151 -6.55 1.06 -19.54
N SER A 152 -5.83 0.16 -20.19
CA SER A 152 -6.45 -1.01 -20.81
C SER A 152 -7.13 -1.88 -19.75
N GLU A 153 -8.08 -2.72 -20.16
CA GLU A 153 -8.72 -3.68 -19.24
C GLU A 153 -7.68 -4.60 -18.58
N ALA A 154 -6.70 -5.06 -19.34
CA ALA A 154 -5.63 -5.93 -18.86
C ALA A 154 -4.75 -5.22 -17.81
N ASP A 155 -4.25 -4.01 -18.11
CA ASP A 155 -3.39 -3.28 -17.17
C ASP A 155 -4.14 -2.94 -15.88
N ARG A 156 -5.43 -2.59 -15.98
CA ARG A 156 -6.27 -2.35 -14.81
C ARG A 156 -6.41 -3.61 -13.97
N ALA A 157 -6.70 -4.76 -14.58
CA ALA A 157 -6.82 -6.03 -13.86
C ALA A 157 -5.51 -6.40 -13.15
N ASP A 158 -4.37 -6.23 -13.83
CA ASP A 158 -3.05 -6.49 -13.26
C ASP A 158 -2.75 -5.57 -12.07
N MET A 159 -3.12 -4.28 -12.16
CA MET A 159 -2.94 -3.34 -11.06
C MET A 159 -3.86 -3.60 -9.87
N GLU A 160 -5.07 -4.11 -10.08
CA GLU A 160 -5.93 -4.55 -8.97
C GLU A 160 -5.34 -5.77 -8.24
N VAL A 161 -4.70 -6.70 -8.97
CA VAL A 161 -3.97 -7.82 -8.37
C VAL A 161 -2.75 -7.31 -7.60
N PHE A 162 -1.99 -6.38 -8.19
CA PHE A 162 -0.85 -5.74 -7.53
C PHE A 162 -1.26 -5.05 -6.23
N LEU A 163 -2.35 -4.28 -6.26
CA LEU A 163 -2.96 -3.63 -5.10
C LEU A 163 -3.38 -4.65 -4.05
N GLY A 164 -4.03 -5.75 -4.44
CA GLY A 164 -4.42 -6.82 -3.53
C GLY A 164 -3.23 -7.40 -2.76
N HIS A 165 -2.07 -7.56 -3.41
CA HIS A 165 -0.85 -7.98 -2.75
C HIS A 165 -0.29 -6.94 -1.78
N MET A 166 -0.31 -5.65 -2.13
CA MET A 166 0.07 -4.57 -1.21
C MET A 166 -0.81 -4.58 0.04
N LEU A 167 -2.14 -4.60 -0.14
CA LEU A 167 -3.11 -4.59 0.94
C LEU A 167 -2.98 -5.82 1.85
N GLY A 168 -2.69 -7.00 1.28
CA GLY A 168 -2.53 -8.23 2.04
C GLY A 168 -1.32 -8.24 2.98
N MET A 169 -0.26 -7.48 2.68
CA MET A 169 0.94 -7.42 3.54
C MET A 169 0.93 -6.26 4.53
N LEU A 170 0.20 -5.19 4.25
CA LEU A 170 0.18 -3.98 5.07
C LEU A 170 -0.14 -4.22 6.56
N PRO A 171 -1.10 -5.10 6.93
CA PRO A 171 -1.34 -5.45 8.33
C PRO A 171 -0.12 -6.07 9.03
N VAL A 172 0.65 -6.90 8.33
CA VAL A 172 1.91 -7.47 8.87
C VAL A 172 2.96 -6.40 9.07
N LEU A 173 2.93 -5.34 8.25
CA LEU A 173 3.77 -4.15 8.39
C LEU A 173 3.20 -3.12 9.37
N GLY A 174 2.15 -3.47 10.13
CA GLY A 174 1.52 -2.58 11.11
C GLY A 174 0.78 -1.40 10.50
N VAL A 175 0.12 -1.60 9.34
CA VAL A 175 -0.75 -0.60 8.69
C VAL A 175 -2.12 -1.21 8.44
N HIS A 176 -3.10 -0.79 9.23
CA HIS A 176 -4.49 -1.27 9.15
C HIS A 176 -5.45 -0.26 8.50
N ALA A 177 -4.90 0.76 7.82
CA ALA A 177 -5.66 1.91 7.30
C ALA A 177 -6.77 1.54 6.30
N PHE A 178 -6.65 0.38 5.65
CA PHE A 178 -7.47 -0.05 4.52
C PHE A 178 -8.46 -1.17 4.87
N GLU A 179 -8.45 -1.66 6.12
CA GLU A 179 -9.30 -2.76 6.55
C GLU A 179 -10.74 -2.29 6.77
N GLN A 180 -11.68 -2.84 6.00
CA GLN A 180 -13.10 -2.62 6.24
C GLN A 180 -13.55 -3.37 7.50
N ALA A 181 -14.54 -2.83 8.21
CA ALA A 181 -15.21 -3.59 9.26
C ALA A 181 -15.84 -4.85 8.65
N PRO A 182 -15.77 -6.01 9.32
CA PRO A 182 -16.51 -7.18 8.88
C PRO A 182 -17.98 -6.80 8.66
N LYS A 183 -18.52 -7.07 7.47
CA LYS A 183 -19.98 -7.02 7.29
C LYS A 183 -20.56 -8.08 8.23
N VAL A 184 -21.21 -7.65 9.32
CA VAL A 184 -22.00 -8.55 10.15
C VAL A 184 -23.01 -9.19 9.21
N PRO A 185 -23.00 -10.53 9.03
CA PRO A 185 -24.00 -11.19 8.22
C PRO A 185 -25.37 -10.84 8.80
N ALA A 186 -26.27 -10.28 7.99
CA ALA A 186 -27.62 -10.00 8.43
C ALA A 186 -28.19 -11.29 9.02
N ALA A 187 -28.54 -11.25 10.31
CA ALA A 187 -29.19 -12.37 10.96
C ALA A 187 -30.41 -12.73 10.13
N LYS A 188 -30.48 -13.98 9.64
CA LYS A 188 -31.70 -14.49 9.01
C LYS A 188 -32.78 -14.40 10.08
N ALA A 189 -33.72 -13.47 9.92
CA ALA A 189 -34.92 -13.43 10.72
C ALA A 189 -35.63 -14.76 10.50
N GLY A 190 -35.71 -15.56 11.56
CA GLY A 190 -36.44 -16.82 11.53
C GLY A 190 -37.93 -16.55 11.39
N THR A 191 -38.54 -17.17 10.40
CA THR A 191 -39.97 -17.49 10.32
C THR A 191 -40.10 -18.82 9.62
#